data_AF-A0A3P1ZDY9-F1
#
_entry.id   AF-A0A3P1ZDY9-F1
#
_cell.length_a   1.000
_cell.length_b   1.000
_cell.length_c   1.000
_cell.angle_alpha   90.00
_cell.angle_beta   90.00
_cell.angle_gamma   90.00
#
_symmetry.space_group_name_H-M   'P 1'
#
loop_
_entity.id
_entity.type
_entity.pdbx_description
1 polymer ?
#
loop_
_entity_poly.entity_id
_entity_poly.type
_entity_poly.pdbx_seq_one_letter_code
_entity_poly.pdbx_strand_id
1 'polypeptide(L)'
;ALAPLMATFFDWCREQVVLPGSKLGRALDYSLKYEKTFKTILEDGHLVLSNNMAERAIKSLVMGRKNWLFSQSFEGAKAAAIIMSLLETAKRHGLNSEKYISYLLDRLPNEETLAKREVLE
;
A
#
# COMPACT_ATOMS: atom_id res chain seq x y z
N ALA A 1 -13.63 -24.83 2.09
CA ALA A 1 -12.24 -24.47 2.46
C ALA A 1 -11.54 -23.90 1.22
N LEU A 2 -10.63 -22.93 1.39
CA LEU A 2 -10.01 -22.21 0.26
C LEU A 2 -8.88 -23.00 -0.43
N ALA A 3 -8.14 -23.81 0.31
CA ALA A 3 -7.06 -24.64 -0.22
C ALA A 3 -7.44 -25.53 -1.42
N PRO A 4 -8.53 -26.33 -1.39
CA PRO A 4 -8.93 -27.14 -2.54
C PRO A 4 -9.34 -26.30 -3.75
N LEU A 5 -9.98 -25.15 -3.55
CA LEU A 5 -10.35 -24.24 -4.65
C LEU A 5 -9.11 -23.68 -5.35
N MET A 6 -8.08 -23.31 -4.58
CA MET A 6 -6.81 -22.85 -5.15
C MET A 6 -6.11 -23.96 -5.92
N ALA A 7 -6.10 -25.19 -5.41
CA ALA A 7 -5.54 -26.34 -6.12
C ALA A 7 -6.24 -26.54 -7.47
N THR A 8 -7.57 -26.62 -7.47
CA THR A 8 -8.38 -26.75 -8.69
C THR A 8 -8.11 -25.62 -9.69
N PHE A 9 -7.98 -24.37 -9.23
CA PHE A 9 -7.67 -23.23 -10.09
C PHE A 9 -6.29 -23.36 -10.76
N PHE A 10 -5.25 -23.71 -9.99
CA PHE A 10 -3.91 -23.83 -10.56
C PHE A 10 -3.77 -25.06 -11.46
N ASP A 11 -4.46 -26.16 -11.15
CA ASP A 11 -4.55 -27.33 -12.02
C ASP A 11 -5.23 -26.95 -13.35
N TRP A 12 -6.38 -26.27 -13.29
CA TRP A 12 -7.04 -25.72 -14.47
C TRP A 12 -6.11 -24.81 -15.28
N CYS A 13 -5.33 -23.94 -14.65
CA CYS A 13 -4.36 -23.07 -15.34
C CYS A 13 -3.30 -23.86 -16.13
N ARG A 14 -2.82 -25.00 -15.61
CA ARG A 14 -1.81 -25.85 -16.29
C ARG A 14 -2.38 -26.64 -17.47
N GLU A 15 -3.68 -26.92 -17.44
CA GLU A 15 -4.38 -27.66 -18.50
C GLU A 15 -4.75 -26.78 -19.70
N GLN A 16 -4.67 -25.45 -19.57
CA GLN A 16 -5.07 -24.55 -20.65
C GLN A 16 -4.06 -24.54 -21.80
N VAL A 17 -4.55 -24.84 -23.00
CA VAL A 17 -3.80 -24.65 -24.25
C VAL A 17 -4.16 -23.26 -24.81
N VAL A 18 -3.16 -22.38 -24.87
CA VAL A 18 -3.33 -20.98 -25.27
C VAL A 18 -2.37 -20.60 -26.38
N LEU A 19 -2.78 -19.64 -27.20
CA LEU A 19 -1.92 -19.11 -28.27
C LEU A 19 -0.68 -18.43 -27.66
N PRO A 20 0.53 -18.66 -28.21
CA PRO A 20 1.74 -17.99 -27.78
C PRO A 20 1.58 -16.47 -27.79
N GLY A 21 1.92 -15.80 -26.68
CA GLY A 21 1.83 -14.35 -26.54
C GLY A 21 0.42 -13.77 -26.35
N SER A 22 -0.62 -14.62 -26.30
CA SER A 22 -1.99 -14.16 -26.04
C SER A 22 -2.12 -13.46 -24.68
N LYS A 23 -3.12 -12.57 -24.53
CA LYS A 23 -3.42 -11.92 -23.25
C LYS A 23 -3.74 -12.95 -22.15
N LEU A 24 -4.49 -13.99 -22.51
CA LEU A 24 -4.82 -15.08 -21.60
C LEU A 24 -3.58 -15.89 -21.21
N GLY A 25 -2.74 -16.28 -22.17
CA GLY A 25 -1.49 -16.99 -21.86
C GLY A 25 -0.57 -16.23 -20.92
N ARG A 26 -0.40 -14.92 -21.15
CA ARG A 26 0.34 -14.06 -20.21
C ARG A 26 -0.25 -14.04 -18.80
N ALA A 27 -1.57 -14.06 -18.67
CA ALA A 27 -2.24 -14.08 -17.37
C ALA A 27 -2.08 -15.44 -16.66
N LEU A 28 -2.16 -16.54 -17.41
CA LEU A 28 -1.92 -17.89 -16.88
C LEU A 28 -0.46 -18.07 -16.45
N ASP A 29 0.50 -17.69 -17.29
CA ASP A 29 1.92 -17.72 -16.98
C ASP A 29 2.23 -16.91 -15.72
N TYR A 30 1.64 -15.72 -15.60
CA TYR A 30 1.77 -14.88 -14.41
C TYR A 30 1.19 -15.58 -13.17
N SER A 31 -0.01 -16.16 -13.29
CA SER A 31 -0.66 -16.86 -12.18
C SER A 31 0.19 -18.04 -11.70
N LEU A 32 0.65 -18.89 -12.63
CA LEU A 32 1.50 -20.05 -12.34
C LEU A 32 2.84 -19.65 -11.74
N LYS A 33 3.48 -18.59 -12.25
CA LYS A 33 4.73 -18.05 -11.70
C LYS A 33 4.62 -17.69 -10.21
N TYR A 34 3.46 -17.21 -9.77
CA TYR A 34 3.24 -16.74 -8.40
C TYR A 34 2.37 -17.68 -7.55
N GLU A 35 2.17 -18.93 -7.97
CA GLU A 35 1.33 -19.89 -7.25
C GLU A 35 1.72 -20.02 -5.78
N LYS A 36 3.02 -20.13 -5.48
CA LYS A 36 3.52 -20.22 -4.11
C LYS A 36 3.14 -18.97 -3.28
N THR A 37 3.34 -17.79 -3.84
CA THR A 37 3.00 -16.52 -3.20
C THR A 37 1.50 -16.39 -2.97
N PHE A 38 0.67 -16.85 -3.91
CA PHE A 38 -0.77 -16.82 -3.80
C PHE A 38 -1.28 -17.74 -2.68
N LYS A 39 -0.60 -18.86 -2.45
CA LYS A 39 -0.90 -19.83 -1.39
C LYS A 39 -0.45 -19.39 0.00
N THR A 40 0.36 -18.34 0.15
CA THR A 40 0.81 -17.83 1.46
C THR A 40 -0.35 -17.43 2.38
N ILE A 41 -1.49 -17.01 1.81
CA ILE A 41 -2.70 -16.71 2.59
C ILE A 41 -3.26 -17.92 3.36
N LEU A 42 -2.90 -19.14 2.95
CA LEU A 42 -3.29 -20.37 3.64
C LEU A 42 -2.45 -20.63 4.89
N GLU A 43 -1.33 -19.93 5.03
CA GLU A 43 -0.39 -20.05 6.15
C GLU A 43 -0.74 -19.09 7.30
N ASP A 44 -1.38 -17.96 7.02
CA ASP A 44 -1.77 -16.95 8.01
C ASP A 44 -3.17 -16.37 7.72
N GLY A 45 -4.10 -16.57 8.67
CA GLY A 45 -5.48 -16.09 8.58
C GLY A 45 -5.64 -14.57 8.67
N HIS A 46 -4.59 -13.82 9.03
CA HIS A 46 -4.60 -12.35 8.97
C HIS A 46 -4.37 -11.81 7.56
N LEU A 47 -3.89 -12.64 6.62
CA LEU A 47 -3.66 -12.22 5.25
C LEU A 47 -4.97 -12.17 4.47
N VAL A 48 -5.09 -11.13 3.63
CA VAL A 48 -6.26 -10.92 2.79
C VAL A 48 -5.89 -11.27 1.35
N LEU A 49 -6.73 -12.07 0.69
CA LEU A 49 -6.50 -12.51 -0.70
C LEU A 49 -6.46 -11.35 -1.71
N SER A 50 -7.14 -10.25 -1.39
CA SER A 50 -7.27 -9.09 -2.25
C SER A 50 -6.46 -7.92 -1.70
N ASN A 51 -5.82 -7.19 -2.61
CA ASN A 51 -5.14 -5.93 -2.34
C ASN A 51 -6.11 -4.72 -2.29
N ASN A 52 -7.44 -4.93 -2.38
CA ASN A 52 -8.45 -3.86 -2.44
C ASN A 52 -8.30 -2.80 -1.34
N MET A 53 -7.93 -3.21 -0.12
CA MET A 53 -7.72 -2.28 0.99
C MET A 53 -6.52 -1.36 0.72
N ALA A 54 -5.41 -1.91 0.21
CA ALA A 54 -4.23 -1.15 -0.15
C ALA A 54 -4.51 -0.20 -1.34
N GLU A 55 -5.23 -0.68 -2.36
CA GLU A 55 -5.63 0.14 -3.51
C GLU A 55 -6.53 1.31 -3.10
N ARG A 56 -7.50 1.07 -2.20
CA ARG A 56 -8.35 2.13 -1.65
C ARG A 56 -7.54 3.14 -0.84
N ALA A 57 -6.58 2.69 -0.04
CA ALA A 57 -5.73 3.56 0.77
C ALA A 57 -4.87 4.49 -0.11
N ILE A 58 -4.31 4.00 -1.21
CA ILE A 58 -3.46 4.82 -2.10
C ILE A 58 -4.26 5.70 -3.06
N LYS A 59 -5.54 5.40 -3.30
CA LYS A 59 -6.39 6.12 -4.26
C LYS A 59 -6.46 7.62 -3.99
N SER A 60 -6.57 8.03 -2.72
CA SER A 60 -6.62 9.45 -2.33
C SER A 60 -5.36 10.20 -2.77
N LEU A 61 -4.18 9.61 -2.56
CA LEU A 61 -2.89 10.15 -2.98
C LEU A 61 -2.77 10.20 -4.51
N VAL A 62 -3.18 9.14 -5.21
CA VAL A 62 -3.14 9.07 -6.67
C VAL A 62 -4.02 10.12 -7.33
N MET A 63 -5.19 10.40 -6.73
CA MET A 63 -6.09 11.46 -7.20
C MET A 63 -5.58 12.85 -6.81
N GLY A 64 -5.09 13.00 -5.57
CA GLY A 64 -4.64 14.28 -5.01
C GLY A 64 -3.40 14.85 -5.69
N ARG A 65 -2.42 14.02 -6.06
CA ARG A 65 -1.15 14.46 -6.69
C ARG A 65 -1.31 15.21 -8.02
N LYS A 66 -2.48 15.15 -8.67
CA LYS A 66 -2.76 15.98 -9.85
C LYS A 66 -3.10 17.43 -9.49
N ASN A 67 -3.56 17.66 -8.26
CA ASN A 67 -4.07 18.93 -7.77
C ASN A 67 -3.20 19.53 -6.64
N TRP A 68 -2.24 18.78 -6.11
CA TRP A 68 -1.30 19.27 -5.10
C TRP A 68 -0.14 20.01 -5.76
N LEU A 69 0.10 21.24 -5.31
CA LEU A 69 1.23 22.03 -5.78
C LEU A 69 2.55 21.32 -5.41
N PHE A 70 3.53 21.38 -6.31
CA PHE A 70 4.89 20.87 -6.11
C PHE A 70 5.04 19.35 -5.90
N SER A 71 4.00 18.53 -6.09
CA SER A 71 4.11 17.05 -5.99
C SER A 71 4.73 16.36 -7.21
N GLN A 72 5.41 17.12 -8.08
CA GLN A 72 6.06 16.62 -9.30
C GLN A 72 7.57 16.45 -9.17
N SER A 73 8.19 17.00 -8.13
CA SER A 73 9.59 16.72 -7.80
C SER A 73 9.72 15.56 -6.80
N PHE A 74 10.91 14.97 -6.70
CA PHE A 74 11.19 13.91 -5.73
C PHE A 74 11.02 14.43 -4.29
N GLU A 75 11.49 15.64 -4.02
CA GLU A 75 11.39 16.32 -2.74
C GLU A 75 9.93 16.57 -2.36
N GLY A 76 9.11 17.03 -3.31
CA GLY A 76 7.67 17.23 -3.12
C GLY A 76 6.92 15.93 -2.88
N ALA A 77 7.28 14.86 -3.60
CA ALA A 77 6.74 13.53 -3.36
C ALA A 77 7.11 12.99 -1.96
N LYS A 78 8.35 13.21 -1.52
CA LYS A 78 8.81 12.84 -0.17
C LYS A 78 8.05 13.60 0.91
N ALA A 79 7.90 14.93 0.76
CA ALA A 79 7.13 15.75 1.69
C ALA A 79 5.65 15.31 1.76
N ALA A 80 5.02 15.06 0.62
CA ALA A 80 3.64 14.57 0.56
C ALA A 80 3.49 13.20 1.23
N ALA A 81 4.45 12.28 1.05
CA ALA A 81 4.43 10.98 1.69
C ALA A 81 4.53 11.09 3.23
N ILE A 82 5.36 11.99 3.75
CA ILE A 82 5.50 12.24 5.19
C ILE A 82 4.18 12.75 5.77
N ILE A 83 3.59 13.79 5.17
CA ILE A 83 2.33 14.38 5.62
C ILE A 83 1.21 13.34 5.60
N MET A 84 1.08 12.59 4.51
CA MET A 84 0.07 11.53 4.40
C MET A 84 0.26 10.43 5.44
N SER A 85 1.50 10.05 5.74
CA SER A 85 1.79 9.06 6.78
C SER A 85 1.30 9.52 8.16
N LEU A 86 1.53 10.80 8.51
CA LEU A 86 1.03 11.38 9.77
C LEU A 86 -0.50 11.41 9.82
N LEU A 87 -1.15 11.84 8.73
CA LEU A 87 -2.61 11.90 8.63
C LEU A 87 -3.24 10.50 8.75
N GLU A 88 -2.73 9.52 8.02
CA GLU A 88 -3.25 8.15 8.05
C GLU A 88 -2.99 7.46 9.40
N THR A 89 -1.88 7.78 10.06
CA THR A 89 -1.61 7.32 11.43
C THR A 89 -2.67 7.87 12.40
N ALA A 90 -2.95 9.18 12.35
CA ALA A 90 -3.99 9.79 13.17
C ALA A 90 -5.36 9.14 12.94
N LYS A 91 -5.74 8.89 11.69
CA LYS A 91 -7.00 8.20 11.34
C LYS A 91 -7.05 6.78 11.89
N ARG A 92 -5.97 6.00 11.75
CA ARG A 92 -5.89 4.63 12.28
C ARG A 92 -6.08 4.56 13.79
N HIS A 93 -5.68 5.61 14.52
CA HIS A 93 -5.88 5.74 15.96
C HIS A 93 -7.20 6.44 16.35
N GLY A 94 -8.11 6.70 15.40
CA GLY A 94 -9.40 7.35 15.67
C GLY A 94 -9.30 8.82 16.04
N LEU A 95 -8.18 9.49 15.74
CA LEU A 95 -7.97 10.90 16.01
C LEU A 95 -8.47 11.77 14.86
N ASN A 96 -8.88 13.01 15.18
CA ASN A 96 -9.13 14.02 14.16
C ASN A 96 -7.79 14.45 13.53
N SER A 97 -7.60 14.17 12.25
CA SER A 97 -6.31 14.36 11.56
C SER A 97 -5.88 15.81 11.48
N GLU A 98 -6.81 16.75 11.30
CA GLU A 98 -6.50 18.18 11.25
C GLU A 98 -5.97 18.65 12.61
N LYS A 99 -6.72 18.38 13.69
CA LYS A 99 -6.30 18.72 15.06
C LYS A 99 -4.97 18.08 15.42
N TYR A 100 -4.73 16.84 14.97
CA TYR A 100 -3.48 16.15 15.21
C TYR A 100 -2.31 16.85 14.52
N ILE A 101 -2.43 17.23 13.25
CA ILE A 101 -1.39 17.98 12.55
C ILE A 101 -1.17 19.35 13.19
N SER A 102 -2.24 20.08 13.53
CA SER A 102 -2.11 21.38 14.22
C SER A 102 -1.37 21.23 15.55
N TYR A 103 -1.70 20.20 16.33
CA TYR A 103 -1.01 19.89 17.59
C TYR A 103 0.48 19.61 17.37
N LEU A 104 0.83 18.80 16.37
CA LEU A 104 2.24 18.50 16.06
C LEU A 104 3.00 19.76 15.63
N LEU A 105 2.42 20.60 14.77
CA LEU A 105 3.06 21.82 14.31
C LEU A 105 3.22 22.88 15.42
N ASP A 106 2.33 22.89 16.41
CA ASP A 106 2.39 23.79 17.56
C ASP A 106 3.36 23.29 18.65
N ARG A 107 3.38 21.98 18.93
CA ARG A 107 4.15 21.42 20.04
C ARG A 107 5.56 20.97 19.66
N LEU A 108 5.75 20.27 18.55
CA LEU A 108 7.04 19.67 18.20
C LEU A 108 8.20 20.69 18.11
N PRO A 109 8.02 21.90 17.53
CA PRO A 109 9.11 22.88 17.50
C PRO A 109 9.56 23.37 18.88
N ASN A 110 8.69 23.21 19.88
CA ASN A 110 8.90 23.65 21.26
C ASN A 110 9.35 22.51 22.19
N GLU A 111 9.50 21.27 21.67
CA GLU A 111 10.02 20.14 22.45
C GLU A 111 11.54 20.24 22.57
N GLU A 112 12.06 20.25 23.80
CA GLU A 112 13.50 20.44 24.08
C GLU A 112 14.40 19.41 23.39
N THR A 113 13.89 18.20 23.18
CA THR A 113 14.59 17.09 22.51
C THR A 113 14.76 17.33 21.01
N LEU A 114 13.87 18.08 20.37
CA LEU A 114 13.89 18.42 18.94
C LEU A 114 14.45 19.82 18.68
N ALA A 115 14.38 20.71 19.67
CA ALA A 115 14.90 22.07 19.59
C ALA A 115 16.45 22.11 19.49
N LYS A 116 17.13 21.06 19.98
CA LYS A 116 18.59 20.91 19.86
C LYS A 116 18.93 20.23 18.54
N ARG A 117 19.38 21.02 17.55
CA ARG A 117 19.81 20.54 16.22
C ARG A 117 20.78 19.36 16.26
N GLU A 118 21.63 19.30 17.28
CA GLU A 118 22.62 18.24 17.51
C GLU A 118 22.02 16.83 17.72
N VAL A 119 20.71 16.73 18.03
CA VAL A 119 20.00 15.45 18.24
C VAL A 119 19.41 14.91 16.93
N LEU A 120 19.34 15.74 15.88
CA LEU A 120 18.68 15.44 14.60
C LEU A 120 19.65 15.18 13.44
N GLU A 121 20.95 15.39 13.65
CA GLU A 121 22.05 15.05 12.74
C GLU A 121 22.75 13.75 13.18
#